data_AF-A0A518I142-F1
#
_entry.id   AF-A0A518I142-F1
#
_cell.length_a   1.000
_cell.length_b   1.000
_cell.length_c   1.000
_cell.angle_alpha   90.00
_cell.angle_beta   90.00
_cell.angle_gamma   90.00
#
_symmetry.space_group_name_H-M   'P 1'
#
loop_
_entity.id
_entity.type
_entity.pdbx_description
1 polymer ?
#
loop_
_entity_poly.entity_id
_entity_poly.type
_entity_poly.pdbx_seq_one_letter_code
_entity_poly.pdbx_strand_id
1 'polypeptide(L)'
;MLTAVRAIVPIGTSLEDAKARMVQSGFECKVIRNGSFSEDPGFIGSDREYRSVDNANYLRCQRDESAGLLVSHLWSVAIVYDDTDTVEDVLVLHRMEGP
;
A
#
# COMPACT_ATOMS: atom_id res chain seq x y z
N MET A 1 10.92 -5.40 -0.68
CA MET A 1 9.57 -5.11 -1.23
C MET A 1 9.05 -3.76 -0.76
N LEU A 2 9.00 -3.46 0.54
CA LEU A 2 8.61 -2.12 1.07
C LEU A 2 9.40 -0.95 0.43
N THR A 3 10.68 -1.18 0.16
CA THR A 3 11.60 -0.21 -0.47
C THR A 3 11.19 0.19 -1.88
N ALA A 4 10.47 -0.68 -2.62
CA ALA A 4 10.08 -0.40 -4.00
C ALA A 4 8.89 0.56 -4.05
N VAL A 5 7.87 0.37 -3.20
CA VAL A 5 6.69 1.25 -3.17
C VAL A 5 7.06 2.65 -2.65
N ARG A 6 7.88 2.73 -1.59
CA ARG A 6 8.38 4.03 -1.08
C ARG A 6 9.29 4.77 -2.06
N ALA A 7 9.94 4.06 -2.98
CA ALA A 7 10.69 4.69 -4.06
C ALA A 7 9.77 5.24 -5.18
N ILE A 8 8.60 4.61 -5.39
CA ILE A 8 7.60 5.07 -6.36
C ILE A 8 6.85 6.29 -5.81
N VAL A 9 6.51 6.29 -4.52
CA VAL A 9 5.79 7.38 -3.84
C VAL A 9 6.60 7.88 -2.64
N PRO A 10 7.46 8.90 -2.85
CA PRO A 10 8.14 9.59 -1.75
C PRO A 10 7.16 10.34 -0.84
N ILE A 11 7.49 10.41 0.44
CA ILE A 11 6.82 11.32 1.40
C ILE A 11 6.95 12.77 0.88
N GLY A 12 5.89 13.55 1.03
CA GLY A 12 5.81 14.92 0.51
C GLY A 12 5.31 15.03 -0.94
N THR A 13 5.08 13.91 -1.62
CA THR A 13 4.45 13.91 -2.95
C THR A 13 2.97 14.31 -2.82
N SER A 14 2.42 15.01 -3.82
CA SER A 14 0.98 15.27 -3.86
C SER A 14 0.18 13.98 -4.01
N LEU A 15 -1.03 13.92 -3.47
CA LEU A 15 -1.91 12.75 -3.57
C LEU A 15 -2.25 12.41 -5.02
N GLU A 16 -2.40 13.43 -5.86
CA GLU A 16 -2.64 13.28 -7.30
C GLU A 16 -1.46 12.62 -8.00
N ASP A 17 -0.24 13.11 -7.77
CA ASP A 17 0.97 12.53 -8.36
C ASP A 17 1.23 11.11 -7.84
N ALA A 18 1.00 10.87 -6.55
CA ALA A 18 1.10 9.56 -5.93
C ALA A 18 0.14 8.57 -6.61
N LYS A 19 -1.12 8.97 -6.81
CA LYS A 19 -2.13 8.18 -7.53
C LYS A 19 -1.68 7.88 -8.96
N ALA A 20 -1.20 8.89 -9.69
CA ALA A 20 -0.76 8.72 -11.08
C ALA A 20 0.39 7.71 -11.19
N ARG A 21 1.39 7.79 -10.30
CA ARG A 21 2.55 6.88 -10.25
C ARG A 21 2.14 5.44 -9.92
N MET A 22 1.21 5.27 -8.98
CA MET A 22 0.70 3.94 -8.62
C MET A 22 -0.12 3.32 -9.75
N VAL A 23 -0.99 4.10 -10.41
CA VAL A 23 -1.76 3.63 -11.58
C VAL A 23 -0.85 3.24 -12.74
N GLN A 24 0.18 4.04 -13.03
CA GLN A 24 1.20 3.68 -14.02
C GLN A 24 1.98 2.40 -13.66
N SER A 25 2.08 2.09 -12.37
CA SER A 25 2.69 0.86 -11.85
C SER A 25 1.73 -0.34 -11.81
N GLY A 26 0.53 -0.19 -12.40
CA GLY A 26 -0.49 -1.23 -12.51
C GLY A 26 -1.35 -1.41 -11.27
N PHE A 27 -1.40 -0.43 -10.37
CA PHE A 27 -2.28 -0.48 -9.19
C PHE A 27 -3.63 0.19 -9.47
N GLU A 28 -4.68 -0.37 -8.90
CA GLU A 28 -6.00 0.26 -8.82
C GLU A 28 -6.14 1.00 -7.49
N CYS A 29 -6.42 2.31 -7.54
CA CYS A 29 -6.43 3.17 -6.36
C CYS A 29 -7.83 3.71 -6.02
N LYS A 30 -8.19 3.68 -4.74
CA LYS A 30 -9.46 4.18 -4.17
C LYS A 30 -9.20 5.01 -2.92
N VAL A 31 -9.91 6.12 -2.76
CA VAL A 31 -9.82 6.97 -1.57
C VAL A 31 -10.60 6.33 -0.44
N ILE A 32 -9.96 6.20 0.73
CA ILE A 32 -10.57 5.77 1.97
C ILE A 32 -10.46 6.91 2.97
N ARG A 33 -11.58 7.21 3.64
CA ARG A 33 -11.64 8.23 4.70
C ARG A 33 -11.93 7.56 6.03
N ASN A 34 -11.30 8.05 7.10
CA ASN A 34 -11.48 7.53 8.47
C ASN A 34 -11.33 6.00 8.56
N GLY A 35 -10.41 5.43 7.77
CA GLY A 35 -10.19 3.98 7.73
C GLY A 35 -9.03 3.56 8.61
N SER A 36 -8.87 2.25 8.75
CA SER A 36 -7.68 1.64 9.38
C SER A 36 -6.93 0.78 8.37
N PHE A 37 -5.60 0.78 8.48
CA PHE A 37 -4.73 -0.04 7.66
C PHE A 37 -3.53 -0.49 8.47
N SER A 38 -3.17 -1.77 8.33
CA SER A 38 -1.99 -2.35 8.98
C SER A 38 -1.08 -2.99 7.95
N GLU A 39 0.22 -2.80 8.13
CA GLU A 39 1.22 -3.58 7.40
C GLU A 39 1.11 -5.06 7.78
N ASP A 40 1.18 -5.93 6.79
CA ASP A 40 1.29 -7.38 6.98
C ASP A 40 2.16 -7.92 5.84
N PRO A 41 3.40 -8.36 6.13
CA PRO A 41 4.30 -8.88 5.10
C PRO A 41 4.01 -10.34 4.71
N GLY A 42 2.99 -10.99 5.29
CA GLY A 42 2.71 -12.40 5.06
C GLY A 42 3.68 -13.35 5.77
N PHE A 43 3.43 -14.65 5.53
CA PHE A 43 3.75 -15.85 6.33
C PHE A 43 5.23 -16.15 6.65
N ILE A 44 6.07 -15.22 7.11
CA ILE A 44 7.37 -15.58 7.70
C ILE A 44 7.66 -14.67 8.91
N GLY A 45 7.69 -15.30 10.09
CA GLY A 45 7.80 -14.67 11.40
C GLY A 45 8.96 -13.69 11.53
N SER A 46 8.61 -12.43 11.74
CA SER A 46 9.51 -11.49 12.37
C SER A 46 8.76 -10.83 13.52
N ASP A 47 9.34 -10.84 14.72
CA ASP A 47 8.95 -10.04 15.89
C ASP A 47 9.14 -8.53 15.61
N ARG A 48 8.69 -8.05 14.45
CA ARG A 48 8.73 -6.64 14.08
C ARG A 48 7.42 -6.00 14.46
N GLU A 49 7.54 -4.82 15.04
CA GLU A 49 6.43 -3.92 15.22
C GLU A 49 5.88 -3.53 13.84
N TYR A 50 4.72 -4.07 13.50
CA TYR A 50 4.01 -3.73 12.27
C TYR A 50 3.38 -2.36 12.43
N ARG A 51 3.57 -1.49 11.46
CA ARG A 51 2.94 -0.17 11.51
C ARG A 51 1.48 -0.31 11.14
N SER A 52 0.65 0.42 11.87
CA SER A 52 -0.76 0.57 11.56
C SER A 52 -1.15 2.03 11.68
N VAL A 53 -2.19 2.40 10.95
CA VAL A 53 -2.89 3.66 11.10
C VAL A 53 -4.35 3.36 11.39
N ASP A 54 -4.92 4.15 12.30
CA ASP A 54 -6.32 4.08 12.68
C ASP A 54 -6.98 5.44 12.45
N ASN A 55 -8.23 5.41 11.98
CA ASN A 55 -9.02 6.61 11.68
C ASN A 55 -8.27 7.62 10.78
N ALA A 56 -7.58 7.13 9.76
CA ALA A 56 -6.78 7.93 8.84
C ALA A 56 -7.45 8.07 7.46
N ASN A 57 -7.11 9.14 6.75
CA ASN A 57 -7.40 9.30 5.33
C ASN A 57 -6.24 8.72 4.53
N TYR A 58 -6.53 7.83 3.59
CA TYR A 58 -5.49 7.23 2.75
C TYR A 58 -6.01 6.81 1.38
N LEU A 59 -5.13 6.87 0.39
CA LEU A 59 -5.35 6.27 -0.90
C LEU A 59 -4.94 4.81 -0.83
N ARG A 60 -5.92 3.91 -0.93
CA ARG A 60 -5.68 2.47 -1.01
C ARG A 60 -5.41 2.09 -2.44
N CYS A 61 -4.22 1.59 -2.74
CA CYS A 61 -3.82 1.10 -4.05
C CYS A 61 -3.59 -0.41 -4.00
N GLN A 62 -4.29 -1.18 -4.84
CA GLN A 62 -4.19 -2.64 -4.85
C GLN A 62 -3.72 -3.15 -6.21
N ARG A 63 -2.99 -4.26 -6.19
CA ARG A 63 -2.59 -4.98 -7.40
C ARG A 63 -2.57 -6.47 -7.15
N ASP A 64 -3.28 -7.20 -8.00
CA ASP A 64 -3.31 -8.65 -7.98
C ASP A 64 -2.43 -9.15 -9.11
N GLU A 65 -1.45 -9.98 -8.78
CA GLU A 65 -0.50 -10.53 -9.74
C GLU A 65 -0.46 -12.04 -9.61
N SER A 66 -0.86 -12.76 -10.66
CA SER A 66 -0.76 -14.22 -10.68
C SER A 66 0.70 -14.65 -10.84
N ALA A 67 1.25 -15.32 -9.83
CA ALA A 67 2.61 -15.88 -9.84
C ALA A 67 2.59 -17.38 -10.18
N GLY A 68 1.90 -17.75 -11.25
CA GLY A 68 1.73 -19.13 -11.71
C GLY A 68 0.27 -19.60 -11.68
N LEU A 69 0.05 -20.91 -11.83
CA LEU A 69 -1.30 -21.48 -11.96
C LEU A 69 -2.07 -21.55 -10.62
N LEU A 70 -1.37 -21.51 -9.48
CA LEU A 70 -1.93 -21.74 -8.15
C LEU A 70 -1.57 -20.68 -7.11
N VAL A 71 -0.69 -19.72 -7.43
CA VAL A 71 -0.24 -18.69 -6.47
C VAL A 71 -0.57 -17.31 -7.01
N SER A 72 -1.19 -16.49 -6.17
CA SER A 72 -1.49 -15.08 -6.42
C SER A 72 -0.77 -14.20 -5.42
N HIS A 73 -0.16 -13.13 -5.89
CA HIS A 73 0.41 -12.07 -5.07
C HIS A 73 -0.61 -10.95 -4.95
N LEU A 74 -1.12 -10.75 -3.75
CA LEU A 74 -1.99 -9.64 -3.40
C LEU A 74 -1.13 -8.53 -2.82
N TRP A 75 -1.07 -7.40 -3.51
CA TRP A 75 -0.48 -6.17 -3.00
C TRP A 75 -1.59 -5.21 -2.59
N SER A 76 -1.48 -4.66 -1.38
CA SER A 76 -2.31 -3.55 -0.92
C SER A 76 -1.43 -2.52 -0.27
N VAL A 77 -1.51 -1.28 -0.74
CA VAL A 77 -0.74 -0.14 -0.24
C VAL A 77 -1.71 0.89 0.28
N ALA A 78 -1.46 1.43 1.47
CA ALA A 78 -2.13 2.63 1.97
C ALA A 78 -1.15 3.79 1.92
N ILE A 79 -1.49 4.81 1.13
CA ILE A 79 -0.76 6.08 1.06
C ILE A 79 -1.54 7.07 1.92
N VAL A 80 -1.06 7.32 3.12
CA VAL A 80 -1.66 8.24 4.10
C VAL A 80 -1.31 9.66 3.70
N TYR A 81 -2.27 10.57 3.77
CA TYR A 81 -2.10 11.95 3.37
C TYR A 81 -2.73 12.91 4.37
N ASP A 82 -2.18 14.12 4.44
CA ASP A 82 -2.64 15.20 5.31
C ASP A 82 -3.82 15.98 4.71
N ASP A 83 -4.29 16.99 5.44
CA ASP A 83 -5.38 17.88 5.00
C ASP A 83 -5.02 18.75 3.77
N THR A 84 -3.76 18.74 3.34
CA THR A 84 -3.27 19.43 2.14
C THR A 84 -3.12 18.50 0.93
N ASP A 85 -3.62 17.26 1.05
CA ASP A 85 -3.44 16.20 0.05
C ASP A 85 -1.95 15.91 -0.22
N THR A 86 -1.10 15.99 0.80
CA THR A 86 0.32 15.64 0.74
C THR A 86 0.58 14.31 1.43
N VAL A 87 1.37 13.43 0.83
CA VAL A 87 1.69 12.11 1.39
C VAL A 87 2.53 12.24 2.67
N GLU A 88 2.01 11.72 3.78
CA GLU A 88 2.69 11.67 5.08
C GLU A 88 3.35 10.31 5.35
N ASP A 89 2.68 9.21 4.95
CA ASP A 89 3.18 7.87 5.17
C ASP A 89 2.72 6.90 4.08
N VAL A 90 3.44 5.78 3.95
CA VAL A 90 3.13 4.69 3.04
C VAL A 90 3.25 3.38 3.81
N LEU A 91 2.14 2.67 3.94
CA LEU A 91 2.05 1.35 4.54
C LEU A 91 1.80 0.30 3.46
N VAL A 92 2.46 -0.85 3.57
CA VAL A 92 2.36 -1.92 2.58
C VAL A 92 1.95 -3.24 3.24
N LEU A 93 0.92 -3.85 2.67
CA LEU A 93 0.54 -5.23 2.90
C LEU A 93 0.83 -6.03 1.63
N HIS A 94 1.56 -7.13 1.79
CA HIS A 94 1.84 -8.06 0.70
C HIS A 94 1.56 -9.47 1.17
N ARG A 95 0.64 -10.15 0.47
CA ARG A 95 0.27 -11.53 0.75
C ARG A 95 0.47 -12.39 -0.48
N MET A 96 0.83 -13.63 -0.23
CA MET A 96 0.83 -14.70 -1.22
C MET A 96 -0.31 -15.65 -0.86
N GLU A 97 -1.22 -15.86 -1.80
CA GLU A 97 -2.38 -16.75 -1.65
C GLU A 97 -2.22 -17.94 -2.61
N GLY A 98 -2.37 -19.15 -2.09
CA GLY A 98 -2.33 -20.40 -2.85
C GLY A 98 -2.84 -21.58 -2.00
N PRO A 99 -3.18 -22.72 -2.62
CA PRO A 99 -3.68 -23.90 -1.93
C PRO A 99 -2.62 -24.60 -1.06
#